data_AF-A0AAQ0Q5K8-F1
#
_entry.id   AF-A0AAQ0Q5K8-F1
#
_cell.length_a   1.000
_cell.length_b   1.000
_cell.length_c   1.000
_cell.angle_alpha   90.00
_cell.angle_beta   90.00
_cell.angle_gamma   90.00
#
_symmetry.space_group_name_H-M   'P 1'
#
loop_
_entity.id
_entity.type
_entity.pdbx_description
1 polymer ?
#
loop_
_entity_poly.entity_id
_entity_poly.type
_entity_poly.pdbx_seq_one_letter_code
_entity_poly.pdbx_strand_id
1 'polypeptide(L)'
;MGEYKVNFKNLKSRVGVDDIAYALGYRLDRKAGVGKYIELVLGDGANRRDTIIVSNPRDKAAQTFFRRDGSKGDVVTLIRENLGSFFVTGKDEWQKIAKVMARFANMPEPEYKEDREYVKSASVSHTFDSTRYEVKPVDPNRIPRLFSLRGIADETVRSLSEHIALIRDKRNENFDGYNIGFPYTEGLDSSVKGYEIRGMGGYKSKAAGTNSSSAAWIADLSGGNNGLVRNVFFFESAFDAMAFYQMNRAQLGNNIALVSLGGTFSDKQVTKTMERFPNARAFDCFDNDLAGRVYGLRMMALLENIPLKVTKTEDGLKVEAKGKSIDVDTGRSIIPQVSSALSLRYRMGQWPPPKAFKDWNDCLLNKPMKPEISSDKNDRDINLAEQRKLSLKI
;
A
#
# COMPACT_ATOMS: atom_id res chain seq x y z
N MET A 1 10.60 12.15 -29.03
CA MET A 1 9.32 12.89 -28.87
C MET A 1 9.43 13.72 -27.61
N GLY A 2 9.31 15.05 -27.74
CA GLY A 2 9.63 16.03 -26.69
C GLY A 2 8.76 15.92 -25.44
N GLU A 3 9.35 16.29 -24.29
CA GLU A 3 8.67 16.38 -23.00
C GLU A 3 7.47 17.34 -23.08
N TYR A 4 6.25 16.81 -22.92
CA TYR A 4 5.07 17.64 -22.74
C TYR A 4 5.05 18.18 -21.30
N LYS A 5 5.64 19.36 -21.09
CA LYS A 5 5.62 20.05 -19.80
C LYS A 5 4.30 20.80 -19.65
N VAL A 6 3.51 20.43 -18.64
CA VAL A 6 2.21 21.07 -18.37
C VAL A 6 2.39 22.56 -18.13
N ASN A 7 1.72 23.38 -18.93
CA ASN A 7 1.59 24.80 -18.69
C ASN A 7 0.18 25.09 -18.13
N PHE A 8 0.08 25.30 -16.81
CA PHE A 8 -1.19 25.61 -16.14
C PHE A 8 -1.88 26.85 -16.72
N LYS A 9 -1.14 27.81 -17.28
CA LYS A 9 -1.71 28.96 -17.98
C LYS A 9 -2.54 28.54 -19.21
N ASN A 10 -2.08 27.53 -19.94
CA ASN A 10 -2.78 26.98 -21.10
C ASN A 10 -3.97 26.08 -20.71
N LEU A 11 -3.90 25.41 -19.54
CA LEU A 11 -5.02 24.62 -19.04
C LEU A 11 -6.14 25.51 -18.50
N LYS A 12 -5.81 26.59 -17.79
CA LYS A 12 -6.80 27.56 -17.26
C LYS A 12 -7.55 28.30 -18.37
N SER A 13 -6.96 28.47 -19.56
CA SER A 13 -7.70 29.06 -20.69
C SER A 13 -8.72 28.12 -21.34
N ARG A 14 -8.71 26.82 -20.99
CA ARG A 14 -9.59 25.79 -21.55
C ARG A 14 -10.59 25.23 -20.55
N VAL A 15 -10.25 25.24 -19.25
CA VAL A 15 -11.07 24.67 -18.18
C VAL A 15 -11.39 25.73 -17.14
N GLY A 16 -12.67 25.97 -16.94
CA GLY A 16 -13.21 26.92 -15.99
C GLY A 16 -13.72 26.26 -14.70
N VAL A 17 -14.08 27.12 -13.75
CA VAL A 17 -14.73 26.75 -12.49
C VAL A 17 -16.07 26.06 -12.76
N ASP A 18 -16.83 26.56 -13.73
CA ASP A 18 -18.13 26.01 -14.12
C ASP A 18 -18.05 24.56 -14.62
N ASP A 19 -17.08 24.23 -15.47
CA ASP A 19 -16.88 22.87 -16.01
C ASP A 19 -16.66 21.85 -14.88
N ILE A 20 -15.81 22.22 -13.93
CA ILE A 20 -15.51 21.42 -12.74
C ILE A 20 -16.72 21.34 -11.81
N ALA A 21 -17.40 22.47 -11.57
CA ALA A 21 -18.59 22.51 -10.72
C ALA A 21 -19.71 21.62 -11.27
N TYR A 22 -19.96 21.65 -12.59
CA TYR A 22 -20.97 20.77 -13.20
C TYR A 22 -20.63 19.29 -13.05
N ALA A 23 -19.35 18.91 -13.17
CA ALA A 23 -18.93 17.53 -12.95
C ALA A 23 -19.02 17.09 -11.49
N LEU A 24 -18.84 18.01 -10.54
CA LEU A 24 -19.06 17.79 -9.11
C LEU A 24 -20.56 17.73 -8.74
N GLY A 25 -21.45 17.95 -9.71
CA GLY A 25 -22.90 17.86 -9.53
C GLY A 25 -23.57 19.18 -9.17
N TYR A 26 -22.88 20.32 -9.27
CA TYR A 26 -23.51 21.62 -9.14
C TYR A 26 -24.45 21.89 -10.31
N ARG A 27 -25.52 22.63 -10.06
CA ARG A 27 -26.50 23.05 -11.06
C ARG A 27 -26.77 24.54 -10.98
N LEU A 28 -27.09 25.16 -12.12
CA LEU A 28 -27.40 26.58 -12.21
C LEU A 28 -28.68 26.92 -11.43
N ASP A 29 -28.59 27.86 -10.51
CA ASP A 29 -29.76 28.45 -9.86
C ASP A 29 -30.44 29.44 -10.81
N ARG A 30 -31.47 28.97 -11.52
CA ARG A 30 -32.21 29.79 -12.49
C ARG A 30 -32.94 30.98 -11.83
N LYS A 31 -33.12 30.98 -10.51
CA LYS A 31 -33.77 32.07 -9.78
C LYS A 31 -32.85 33.28 -9.60
N ALA A 32 -31.53 33.07 -9.56
CA ALA A 32 -30.54 34.13 -9.36
C ALA A 32 -30.27 34.97 -10.63
N GLY A 33 -30.78 34.55 -11.79
CA GLY A 33 -30.52 35.20 -13.07
C GLY A 33 -29.12 34.90 -13.64
N VAL A 34 -28.93 35.16 -14.94
CA VAL A 34 -27.64 34.97 -15.62
C VAL A 34 -27.12 36.35 -16.05
N GLY A 35 -26.01 36.80 -15.46
CA GLY A 35 -25.46 38.13 -15.68
C GLY A 35 -23.93 38.15 -15.68
N LYS A 36 -23.31 39.12 -14.99
CA LYS A 36 -21.86 39.17 -14.77
C LYS A 36 -21.34 37.97 -13.96
N TYR A 37 -22.24 37.35 -13.19
CA TYR A 37 -22.01 36.16 -12.39
C TYR A 37 -23.07 35.10 -12.69
N ILE A 38 -22.77 33.85 -12.37
CA ILE A 38 -23.75 32.75 -12.30
C ILE A 38 -23.68 32.10 -10.92
N GLU A 39 -24.82 31.69 -10.38
CA GLU A 39 -24.89 30.98 -9.10
C GLU A 39 -25.06 29.48 -9.36
N LEU A 40 -24.14 28.68 -8.84
CA LEU A 40 -24.13 27.23 -8.97
C LEU A 40 -24.35 26.60 -7.58
N VAL A 41 -25.26 25.65 -7.51
CA VAL A 41 -25.73 25.05 -6.24
C VAL A 41 -25.51 23.55 -6.26
N LEU A 42 -24.94 23.01 -5.18
CA LEU A 42 -24.79 21.59 -4.95
C LEU A 42 -25.90 21.09 -4.03
N GLY A 43 -26.77 20.20 -4.54
CA GLY A 43 -27.98 19.74 -3.84
C GLY A 43 -29.24 20.51 -4.24
N ASP A 44 -30.38 20.18 -3.63
CA ASP A 44 -31.70 20.74 -3.96
C ASP A 44 -32.52 21.09 -2.71
N GLY A 45 -33.37 22.12 -2.81
CA GLY A 45 -34.32 22.49 -1.76
C GLY A 45 -33.70 22.64 -0.37
N ALA A 46 -34.11 21.78 0.57
CA ALA A 46 -33.64 21.74 1.95
C ALA A 46 -32.26 21.05 2.13
N ASN A 47 -31.76 20.34 1.12
CA ASN A 47 -30.47 19.62 1.11
C ASN A 47 -29.37 20.40 0.35
N ARG A 48 -29.41 21.73 0.42
CA ARG A 48 -28.43 22.63 -0.21
C ARG A 48 -27.10 22.52 0.55
N ARG A 49 -26.11 21.86 -0.05
CA ARG A 49 -24.80 21.55 0.56
C ARG A 49 -23.75 22.62 0.33
N ASP A 50 -23.70 23.18 -0.88
CA ASP A 50 -22.78 24.28 -1.21
C ASP A 50 -23.41 25.21 -2.26
N THR A 51 -22.94 26.45 -2.30
CA THR A 51 -23.30 27.46 -3.28
C THR A 51 -22.08 28.29 -3.62
N ILE A 52 -21.70 28.25 -4.88
CA ILE A 52 -20.61 29.06 -5.41
C ILE A 52 -21.15 30.09 -6.42
N ILE A 53 -20.64 31.31 -6.34
CA ILE A 53 -20.95 32.37 -7.29
C ILE A 53 -19.75 32.51 -8.22
N VAL A 54 -19.93 32.10 -9.48
CA VAL A 54 -18.87 32.09 -10.49
C VAL A 54 -18.85 33.41 -11.24
N SER A 55 -17.68 34.05 -11.23
CA SER A 55 -17.39 35.30 -11.92
C SER A 55 -16.81 35.04 -13.29
N ASN A 56 -17.01 35.97 -14.23
CA ASN A 56 -16.52 35.88 -15.61
C ASN A 56 -16.95 34.60 -16.34
N PRO A 57 -18.25 34.23 -16.33
CA PRO A 57 -18.72 32.95 -16.87
C PRO A 57 -18.39 32.74 -18.36
N ARG A 58 -18.09 33.82 -19.09
CA ARG A 58 -17.73 33.78 -20.52
C ARG A 58 -16.23 33.65 -20.81
N ASP A 59 -15.36 33.75 -19.81
CA ASP A 59 -13.91 33.65 -19.97
C ASP A 59 -13.31 32.67 -18.96
N LYS A 60 -13.05 31.44 -19.42
CA LYS A 60 -12.51 30.34 -18.60
C LYS A 60 -11.22 30.73 -17.86
N ALA A 61 -10.33 31.49 -18.50
CA ALA A 61 -9.04 31.88 -17.89
C ALA A 61 -9.22 32.85 -16.72
N ALA A 62 -10.25 33.67 -16.77
CA ALA A 62 -10.58 34.67 -15.76
C ALA A 62 -11.63 34.18 -14.76
N GLN A 63 -12.13 32.95 -14.89
CA GLN A 63 -13.16 32.42 -13.99
C GLN A 63 -12.61 32.23 -12.57
N THR A 64 -13.33 32.81 -11.62
CA THR A 64 -13.13 32.63 -10.19
C THR A 64 -14.48 32.35 -9.54
N PHE A 65 -14.46 31.80 -8.34
CA PHE A 65 -15.66 31.68 -7.52
C PHE A 65 -15.48 32.35 -6.18
N PHE A 66 -16.61 32.70 -5.57
CA PHE A 66 -16.68 33.04 -4.17
C PHE A 66 -17.93 32.42 -3.55
N ARG A 67 -17.87 32.14 -2.25
CA ARG A 67 -18.99 31.72 -1.42
C ARG A 67 -19.42 32.88 -0.51
N ARG A 68 -20.61 32.77 0.07
CA ARG A 68 -21.15 33.80 0.98
C ARG A 68 -20.39 33.89 2.31
N ASP A 69 -19.64 32.84 2.67
CA ASP A 69 -18.75 32.81 3.85
C ASP A 69 -17.43 33.58 3.63
N GLY A 70 -17.20 34.12 2.42
CA GLY A 70 -16.00 34.86 2.06
C GLY A 70 -14.88 34.01 1.44
N SER A 71 -15.01 32.69 1.41
CA SER A 71 -14.07 31.82 0.70
C SER A 71 -14.14 32.09 -0.81
N LYS A 72 -12.99 32.09 -1.46
CA LYS A 72 -12.86 32.37 -2.90
C LYS A 72 -11.68 31.64 -3.51
N GLY A 73 -11.75 31.39 -4.80
CA GLY A 73 -10.69 30.67 -5.50
C GLY A 73 -10.90 30.65 -7.00
N ASP A 74 -10.02 29.94 -7.68
CA ASP A 74 -10.14 29.64 -9.10
C ASP A 74 -10.43 28.14 -9.31
N VAL A 75 -10.39 27.71 -10.57
CA VAL A 75 -10.60 26.31 -10.94
C VAL A 75 -9.64 25.34 -10.22
N VAL A 76 -8.40 25.75 -9.94
CA VAL A 76 -7.41 24.91 -9.23
C VAL A 76 -7.81 24.76 -7.77
N THR A 77 -8.26 25.84 -7.14
CA THR A 77 -8.78 25.80 -5.76
C THR A 77 -9.98 24.85 -5.66
N LEU A 78 -10.94 24.94 -6.59
CA LEU A 78 -12.12 24.09 -6.56
C LEU A 78 -11.79 22.60 -6.75
N ILE A 79 -10.87 22.27 -7.67
CA ILE A 79 -10.38 20.90 -7.85
C ILE A 79 -9.67 20.41 -6.59
N ARG A 80 -8.81 21.24 -5.98
CA ARG A 80 -8.08 20.90 -4.75
C ARG A 80 -9.03 20.57 -3.61
N GLU A 81 -10.04 21.43 -3.37
CA GLU A 81 -11.07 21.22 -2.34
C GLU A 81 -11.85 19.90 -2.53
N ASN A 82 -11.98 19.44 -3.78
CA ASN A 82 -12.80 18.28 -4.14
C ASN A 82 -11.99 17.14 -4.76
N LEU A 83 -10.70 17.04 -4.47
CA LEU A 83 -9.81 16.12 -5.19
C LEU A 83 -10.24 14.65 -5.04
N GLY A 84 -10.80 14.30 -3.88
CA GLY A 84 -11.33 12.96 -3.60
C GLY A 84 -12.55 12.56 -4.44
N SER A 85 -13.22 13.53 -5.07
CA SER A 85 -14.36 13.29 -5.98
C SER A 85 -13.93 12.91 -7.39
N PHE A 86 -12.65 13.08 -7.74
CA PHE A 86 -12.11 12.74 -9.05
C PHE A 86 -11.34 11.42 -9.02
N PHE A 87 -11.63 10.51 -9.95
CA PHE A 87 -10.84 9.30 -10.14
C PHE A 87 -9.51 9.63 -10.84
N VAL A 88 -8.51 10.00 -10.03
CA VAL A 88 -7.18 10.43 -10.49
C VAL A 88 -6.05 9.87 -9.60
N THR A 89 -4.98 9.41 -10.24
CA THR A 89 -3.76 8.91 -9.59
C THR A 89 -2.58 9.85 -9.83
N GLY A 90 -1.73 10.03 -8.82
CA GLY A 90 -0.55 10.90 -8.91
C GLY A 90 0.24 10.86 -7.61
N LYS A 91 1.54 11.13 -7.69
CA LYS A 91 2.46 11.09 -6.54
C LYS A 91 2.22 12.24 -5.57
N ASP A 92 1.85 13.39 -6.12
CA ASP A 92 1.55 14.59 -5.38
C ASP A 92 0.22 15.21 -5.82
N GLU A 93 -0.27 16.15 -5.02
CA GLU A 93 -1.54 16.83 -5.24
C GLU A 93 -1.55 17.62 -6.57
N TRP A 94 -0.43 18.24 -6.94
CA TRP A 94 -0.31 19.04 -8.15
C TRP A 94 -0.37 18.20 -9.43
N GLN A 95 0.20 16.99 -9.42
CA GLN A 95 0.06 16.03 -10.51
C GLN A 95 -1.39 15.59 -10.70
N LYS A 96 -2.10 15.32 -9.60
CA LYS A 96 -3.51 14.95 -9.64
C LYS A 96 -4.36 16.10 -10.21
N ILE A 97 -4.13 17.33 -9.73
CA ILE A 97 -4.81 18.53 -10.25
C ILE A 97 -4.52 18.71 -11.75
N ALA A 98 -3.26 18.57 -12.17
CA ALA A 98 -2.88 18.70 -13.58
C ALA A 98 -3.56 17.66 -14.49
N LYS A 99 -3.67 16.40 -14.03
CA LYS A 99 -4.38 15.33 -14.75
C LYS A 99 -5.88 15.61 -14.85
N VAL A 100 -6.52 16.06 -13.76
CA VAL A 100 -7.93 16.49 -13.78
C VAL A 100 -8.12 17.62 -14.79
N MET A 101 -7.31 18.68 -14.72
CA MET A 101 -7.39 19.79 -15.67
C MET A 101 -7.14 19.35 -17.12
N ALA A 102 -6.17 18.48 -17.38
CA ALA A 102 -5.90 17.98 -18.74
C ALA A 102 -7.08 17.19 -19.32
N ARG A 103 -7.71 16.34 -18.50
CA ARG A 103 -8.90 15.57 -18.87
C ARG A 103 -10.07 16.48 -19.26
N PHE A 104 -10.35 17.52 -18.46
CA PHE A 104 -11.40 18.49 -18.78
C PHE A 104 -11.06 19.38 -19.97
N ALA A 105 -9.77 19.59 -20.26
CA ALA A 105 -9.31 20.35 -21.41
C ALA A 105 -9.35 19.55 -22.73
N ASN A 106 -9.77 18.27 -22.70
CA ASN A 106 -9.58 17.29 -23.79
C ASN A 106 -8.13 17.26 -24.31
N MET A 107 -7.17 17.42 -23.40
CA MET A 107 -5.74 17.35 -23.69
C MET A 107 -5.19 16.01 -23.20
N PRO A 108 -4.09 15.51 -23.80
CA PRO A 108 -3.39 14.36 -23.26
C PRO A 108 -3.08 14.60 -21.77
N GLU A 109 -3.42 13.63 -20.92
CA GLU A 109 -3.03 13.68 -19.53
C GLU A 109 -1.50 13.72 -19.45
N PRO A 110 -0.91 14.60 -18.61
CA PRO A 110 0.53 14.70 -18.52
C PRO A 110 1.16 13.40 -18.04
N GLU A 111 1.92 12.78 -18.94
CA GLU A 111 2.80 11.66 -18.63
C GLU A 111 4.05 12.21 -17.93
N TYR A 112 4.09 12.11 -16.61
CA TYR A 112 5.33 12.36 -15.86
C TYR A 112 6.30 11.22 -16.19
N LYS A 113 7.59 11.54 -16.45
CA LYS A 113 8.63 10.58 -16.91
C LYS A 113 8.66 9.26 -16.12
N GLU A 114 8.32 9.33 -14.85
CA GLU A 114 8.25 8.21 -13.92
C GLU A 114 7.06 7.26 -14.20
N ASP A 115 5.92 7.78 -14.68
CA ASP A 115 4.78 6.96 -15.14
C ASP A 115 5.13 6.25 -16.46
N ARG A 116 5.96 6.85 -17.32
CA ARG A 116 6.41 6.23 -18.59
C ARG A 116 7.49 5.18 -18.36
N GLU A 117 8.36 5.37 -17.37
CA GLU A 117 9.26 4.32 -16.89
C GLU A 117 8.49 3.21 -16.15
N TYR A 118 7.42 3.54 -15.41
CA TYR A 118 6.55 2.54 -14.80
C TYR A 118 5.75 1.75 -15.84
N VAL A 119 5.22 2.40 -16.89
CA VAL A 119 4.49 1.73 -17.98
C VAL A 119 5.43 1.00 -18.94
N LYS A 120 6.66 1.49 -19.20
CA LYS A 120 7.69 0.74 -19.95
C LYS A 120 8.28 -0.43 -19.15
N SER A 121 8.41 -0.29 -17.83
CA SER A 121 8.81 -1.40 -16.94
C SER A 121 7.65 -2.36 -16.63
N ALA A 122 6.41 -1.94 -16.83
CA ALA A 122 5.23 -2.81 -16.78
C ALA A 122 4.96 -3.51 -18.13
N SER A 123 5.33 -2.91 -19.26
CA SER A 123 5.14 -3.50 -20.60
C SER A 123 6.27 -4.46 -21.01
N VAL A 124 7.42 -4.41 -20.34
CA VAL A 124 8.42 -5.47 -20.35
C VAL A 124 8.33 -6.15 -19.00
N SER A 125 7.64 -7.30 -18.91
CA SER A 125 7.89 -8.24 -17.82
C SER A 125 9.38 -8.58 -17.89
N HIS A 126 10.22 -7.86 -17.14
CA HIS A 126 11.57 -8.30 -16.91
C HIS A 126 11.42 -9.57 -16.10
N THR A 127 11.48 -10.71 -16.78
CA THR A 127 11.63 -12.00 -16.12
C THR A 127 12.86 -11.93 -15.24
N PHE A 128 12.76 -12.44 -14.02
CA PHE A 128 13.89 -12.52 -13.11
C PHE A 128 15.09 -13.19 -13.80
N ASP A 129 16.18 -12.45 -13.96
CA ASP A 129 17.44 -12.95 -14.51
C ASP A 129 18.36 -13.33 -13.34
N SER A 130 18.43 -14.63 -13.06
CA SER A 130 19.30 -15.18 -12.02
C SER A 130 20.78 -14.89 -12.29
N THR A 131 21.19 -14.76 -13.56
CA THR A 131 22.59 -14.53 -13.92
C THR A 131 23.07 -13.13 -13.58
N ARG A 132 22.18 -12.17 -13.31
CA ARG A 132 22.52 -10.84 -12.78
C ARG A 132 23.07 -10.89 -11.37
N TYR A 133 22.70 -11.91 -10.59
CA TYR A 133 22.95 -11.97 -9.17
C TYR A 133 24.03 -13.00 -8.83
N GLU A 134 24.92 -12.64 -7.92
CA GLU A 134 25.79 -13.59 -7.24
C GLU A 134 25.10 -14.00 -5.94
N VAL A 135 24.92 -15.30 -5.73
CA VAL A 135 24.14 -15.84 -4.60
C VAL A 135 24.97 -16.88 -3.88
N LYS A 136 25.00 -16.82 -2.55
CA LYS A 136 25.63 -17.83 -1.69
C LYS A 136 24.76 -18.11 -0.46
N PRO A 137 24.83 -19.32 0.13
CA PRO A 137 24.12 -19.62 1.36
C PRO A 137 24.64 -18.75 2.53
N VAL A 138 23.81 -18.61 3.56
CA VAL A 138 24.25 -18.02 4.83
C VAL A 138 25.17 -19.02 5.53
N ASP A 139 26.38 -18.58 5.90
CA ASP A 139 27.31 -19.37 6.71
C ASP A 139 26.83 -19.40 8.18
N PRO A 140 26.50 -20.59 8.76
CA PRO A 140 26.05 -20.71 10.14
C PRO A 140 27.07 -20.21 11.19
N ASN A 141 28.34 -20.12 10.82
CA ASN A 141 29.43 -19.64 11.67
C ASN A 141 29.73 -18.14 11.46
N ARG A 142 29.17 -17.52 10.41
CA ARG A 142 29.38 -16.11 10.07
C ARG A 142 28.06 -15.44 9.71
N ILE A 143 27.16 -15.40 10.69
CA ILE A 143 25.84 -14.81 10.54
C ILE A 143 25.95 -13.28 10.38
N PRO A 144 25.32 -12.67 9.37
CA PRO A 144 25.35 -11.23 9.17
C PRO A 144 24.81 -10.46 10.38
N ARG A 145 25.55 -9.43 10.82
CA ARG A 145 25.16 -8.53 11.93
C ARG A 145 23.77 -7.88 11.75
N LEU A 146 23.28 -7.80 10.51
CA LEU A 146 21.95 -7.27 10.24
C LEU A 146 20.84 -8.05 10.97
N PHE A 147 20.98 -9.36 11.18
CA PHE A 147 20.00 -10.15 11.95
C PHE A 147 19.93 -9.72 13.42
N SER A 148 21.07 -9.56 14.09
CA SER A 148 21.10 -9.13 15.49
C SER A 148 20.63 -7.69 15.68
N LEU A 149 20.87 -6.79 14.71
CA LEU A 149 20.27 -5.45 14.68
C LEU A 149 18.74 -5.46 14.57
N ARG A 150 18.16 -6.58 14.13
CA ARG A 150 16.71 -6.83 14.07
C ARG A 150 16.21 -7.69 15.23
N GLY A 151 17.05 -7.99 16.22
CA GLY A 151 16.69 -8.84 17.36
C GLY A 151 16.56 -10.32 17.01
N ILE A 152 16.90 -10.72 15.78
CA ILE A 152 16.85 -12.11 15.33
C ILE A 152 18.11 -12.82 15.82
N ALA A 153 17.92 -13.85 16.65
CA ALA A 153 18.97 -14.65 17.23
C ALA A 153 19.60 -15.59 16.21
N ASP A 154 20.88 -15.90 16.40
CA ASP A 154 21.65 -16.78 15.53
C ASP A 154 21.01 -18.16 15.35
N GLU A 155 20.41 -18.71 16.41
CA GLU A 155 19.69 -20.00 16.35
C GLU A 155 18.49 -19.96 15.39
N THR A 156 17.77 -18.84 15.34
CA THR A 156 16.68 -18.63 14.38
C THR A 156 17.19 -18.58 12.96
N VAL A 157 18.30 -17.87 12.73
CA VAL A 157 18.93 -17.79 11.40
C VAL A 157 19.40 -19.17 10.95
N ARG A 158 20.01 -19.97 11.85
CA ARG A 158 20.42 -21.35 11.56
C ARG A 158 19.24 -22.26 11.25
N SER A 159 18.14 -22.13 11.98
CA SER A 159 16.93 -22.93 11.74
C SER A 159 16.30 -22.65 10.37
N LEU A 160 16.50 -21.44 9.84
CA LEU A 160 15.91 -20.99 8.58
C LEU A 160 16.94 -20.81 7.46
N SER A 161 18.19 -21.27 7.65
CA SER A 161 19.30 -20.93 6.75
C SER A 161 19.10 -21.47 5.34
N GLU A 162 18.41 -22.61 5.17
CA GLU A 162 18.07 -23.17 3.86
C GLU A 162 17.11 -22.28 3.06
N HIS A 163 16.40 -21.38 3.74
CA HIS A 163 15.44 -20.45 3.15
C HIS A 163 16.00 -19.03 3.04
N ILE A 164 17.29 -18.82 3.34
CA ILE A 164 17.91 -17.49 3.32
C ILE A 164 19.17 -17.55 2.47
N ALA A 165 19.35 -16.53 1.64
CA ALA A 165 20.54 -16.37 0.82
C ALA A 165 21.26 -15.06 1.14
N LEU A 166 22.54 -15.00 0.82
CA LEU A 166 23.27 -13.77 0.64
C LEU A 166 23.30 -13.47 -0.86
N ILE A 167 22.83 -12.28 -1.23
CA ILE A 167 22.68 -11.86 -2.63
C ILE A 167 23.43 -10.56 -2.92
N ARG A 168 24.21 -10.56 -4.00
CA ARG A 168 24.88 -9.38 -4.55
C ARG A 168 24.40 -9.12 -5.97
N ASP A 169 24.05 -7.88 -6.26
CA ASP A 169 23.64 -7.44 -7.59
C ASP A 169 24.86 -6.99 -8.39
N LYS A 170 25.25 -7.75 -9.41
CA LYS A 170 26.45 -7.44 -10.21
C LYS A 170 26.32 -6.17 -11.06
N ARG A 171 25.12 -5.59 -11.15
CA ARG A 171 24.86 -4.32 -11.84
C ARG A 171 24.68 -3.13 -10.90
N ASN A 172 24.79 -3.33 -9.58
CA ASN A 172 24.65 -2.23 -8.64
C ASN A 172 26.00 -1.55 -8.39
N GLU A 173 26.19 -0.39 -9.03
CA GLU A 173 27.43 0.40 -8.91
C GLU A 173 27.58 1.09 -7.55
N ASN A 174 26.50 1.24 -6.79
CA ASN A 174 26.50 1.95 -5.50
C ASN A 174 26.83 1.05 -4.31
N PHE A 175 26.79 -0.27 -4.48
CA PHE A 175 27.02 -1.21 -3.39
C PHE A 175 27.58 -2.54 -3.90
N ASP A 176 28.80 -2.84 -3.50
CA ASP A 176 29.53 -4.03 -3.95
C ASP A 176 29.48 -5.23 -2.98
N GLY A 177 28.67 -5.12 -1.92
CA GLY A 177 28.54 -6.15 -0.90
C GLY A 177 27.38 -7.12 -1.14
N TYR A 178 27.18 -7.99 -0.16
CA TYR A 178 26.06 -8.90 -0.10
C TYR A 178 24.96 -8.36 0.82
N ASN A 179 23.73 -8.38 0.33
CA ASN A 179 22.53 -8.19 1.13
C ASN A 179 21.94 -9.55 1.54
N ILE A 180 21.02 -9.53 2.51
CA ILE A 180 20.19 -10.70 2.81
C ILE A 180 19.11 -10.80 1.73
N GLY A 181 19.00 -11.95 1.09
CA GLY A 181 17.99 -12.29 0.11
C GLY A 181 17.06 -13.38 0.62
N PHE A 182 15.77 -13.18 0.44
CA PHE A 182 14.71 -14.14 0.73
C PHE A 182 14.13 -14.62 -0.61
N PRO A 183 14.48 -15.83 -1.07
CA PRO A 183 14.15 -16.32 -2.40
C PRO A 183 12.64 -16.52 -2.58
N TYR A 184 12.10 -16.02 -3.69
CA TYR A 184 10.71 -16.21 -4.07
C TYR A 184 10.57 -17.50 -4.87
N THR A 185 9.64 -18.37 -4.49
CA THR A 185 9.30 -19.62 -5.22
C THR A 185 7.80 -19.65 -5.51
N GLU A 186 7.39 -20.46 -6.50
CA GLU A 186 6.00 -20.50 -6.97
C GLU A 186 5.47 -21.94 -6.97
N GLY A 187 4.34 -22.17 -6.28
CA GLY A 187 3.71 -23.49 -6.25
C GLY A 187 4.69 -24.59 -5.80
N LEU A 188 4.74 -25.68 -6.57
CA LEU A 188 5.68 -26.80 -6.35
C LEU A 188 7.05 -26.58 -7.01
N ASP A 189 7.24 -25.50 -7.76
CA ASP A 189 8.50 -25.17 -8.43
C ASP A 189 9.45 -24.48 -7.43
N SER A 190 10.50 -25.19 -7.04
CA SER A 190 11.55 -24.69 -6.16
C SER A 190 12.54 -23.73 -6.83
N SER A 191 12.43 -23.50 -8.15
CA SER A 191 13.30 -22.55 -8.82
C SER A 191 13.00 -21.11 -8.38
N VAL A 192 14.06 -20.36 -8.15
CA VAL A 192 13.96 -19.00 -7.63
C VAL A 192 13.45 -18.06 -8.71
N LYS A 193 12.35 -17.36 -8.42
CA LYS A 193 11.69 -16.37 -9.29
C LYS A 193 11.97 -14.92 -8.88
N GLY A 194 12.94 -14.70 -7.99
CA GLY A 194 13.32 -13.39 -7.49
C GLY A 194 13.63 -13.42 -6.00
N TYR A 195 13.79 -12.24 -5.39
CA TYR A 195 14.14 -12.11 -3.98
C TYR A 195 13.47 -10.89 -3.35
N GLU A 196 12.98 -11.02 -2.11
CA GLU A 196 12.92 -9.88 -1.19
C GLU A 196 14.33 -9.64 -0.66
N ILE A 197 14.80 -8.39 -0.67
CA ILE A 197 16.17 -8.02 -0.29
C ILE A 197 16.16 -7.08 0.91
N ARG A 198 16.99 -7.40 1.91
CA ARG A 198 17.23 -6.60 3.10
C ARG A 198 18.72 -6.30 3.27
N GLY A 199 19.02 -5.03 3.53
CA GLY A 199 20.40 -4.55 3.71
C GLY A 199 20.56 -3.65 4.92
N MET A 200 21.80 -3.22 5.12
CA MET A 200 22.17 -2.30 6.21
C MET A 200 21.46 -0.94 6.07
N GLY A 201 21.36 -0.19 7.16
CA GLY A 201 20.74 1.14 7.16
C GLY A 201 19.23 1.14 6.87
N GLY A 202 18.57 -0.02 6.99
CA GLY A 202 17.15 -0.15 6.69
C GLY A 202 16.83 -0.37 5.21
N TYR A 203 17.84 -0.66 4.37
CA TYR A 203 17.63 -0.96 2.96
C TYR A 203 16.63 -2.11 2.77
N LYS A 204 15.58 -1.85 1.98
CA LYS A 204 14.53 -2.79 1.60
C LYS A 204 14.34 -2.67 0.09
N SER A 205 14.40 -3.80 -0.62
CA SER A 205 14.18 -3.83 -2.07
C SER A 205 13.63 -5.19 -2.49
N LYS A 206 13.36 -5.35 -3.80
CA LYS A 206 13.20 -6.64 -4.45
C LYS A 206 14.25 -6.77 -5.55
N ALA A 207 14.69 -7.99 -5.85
CA ALA A 207 15.55 -8.21 -7.02
C ALA A 207 14.79 -7.78 -8.29
N ALA A 208 15.51 -7.21 -9.26
CA ALA A 208 14.94 -6.78 -10.51
C ALA A 208 14.28 -7.96 -11.24
N GLY A 209 13.05 -7.76 -11.68
CA GLY A 209 12.26 -8.80 -12.32
C GLY A 209 11.66 -9.87 -11.38
N THR A 210 11.73 -9.66 -10.05
CA THR A 210 11.09 -10.58 -9.09
C THR A 210 9.61 -10.77 -9.42
N ASN A 211 9.20 -12.03 -9.58
CA ASN A 211 7.79 -12.39 -9.75
C ASN A 211 7.01 -12.11 -8.45
N SER A 212 6.47 -10.90 -8.31
CA SER A 212 5.58 -10.54 -7.20
C SER A 212 4.09 -10.83 -7.52
N SER A 213 3.82 -11.46 -8.67
CA SER A 213 2.47 -11.79 -9.11
C SER A 213 2.00 -13.13 -8.61
N SER A 214 2.89 -14.09 -8.37
CA SER A 214 2.49 -15.44 -7.92
C SER A 214 3.51 -16.14 -7.04
N ALA A 215 4.76 -15.67 -7.02
CA ALA A 215 5.79 -16.20 -6.15
C ALA A 215 5.86 -15.41 -4.83
N ALA A 216 6.29 -16.09 -3.78
CA ALA A 216 6.50 -15.54 -2.46
C ALA A 216 7.71 -16.19 -1.80
N TRP A 217 8.28 -15.56 -0.78
CA TRP A 217 9.24 -16.26 0.07
C TRP A 217 8.48 -17.23 0.97
N ILE A 218 8.86 -18.51 0.93
CA ILE A 218 8.22 -19.60 1.67
C ILE A 218 9.32 -20.39 2.39
N ALA A 219 9.29 -20.36 3.72
CA ALA A 219 10.05 -21.27 4.56
C ALA A 219 9.17 -22.44 4.98
N ASP A 220 9.30 -23.57 4.29
CA ASP A 220 8.59 -24.82 4.57
C ASP A 220 9.41 -25.66 5.56
N LEU A 221 8.90 -25.80 6.78
CA LEU A 221 9.60 -26.50 7.86
C LEU A 221 9.27 -28.00 7.92
N SER A 222 8.46 -28.50 6.98
CA SER A 222 8.07 -29.92 6.90
C SER A 222 9.12 -30.81 6.23
N GLY A 223 10.28 -30.24 5.87
CA GLY A 223 11.34 -30.93 5.13
C GLY A 223 10.97 -31.26 3.69
N GLY A 224 10.19 -30.37 3.04
CA GLY A 224 9.71 -30.54 1.65
C GLY A 224 8.49 -31.46 1.50
N ASN A 225 7.98 -32.02 2.61
CA ASN A 225 6.77 -32.84 2.61
C ASN A 225 5.52 -31.95 2.69
N ASN A 226 5.26 -31.19 1.62
CA ASN A 226 4.19 -30.19 1.55
C ASN A 226 2.82 -30.70 2.06
N GLY A 227 2.50 -31.99 1.88
CA GLY A 227 1.25 -32.59 2.36
C GLY A 227 1.11 -32.70 3.89
N LEU A 228 2.22 -32.61 4.64
CA LEU A 228 2.24 -32.60 6.10
C LEU A 228 1.97 -31.22 6.69
N VAL A 229 2.19 -30.14 5.92
CA VAL A 229 1.96 -28.77 6.40
C VAL A 229 0.49 -28.60 6.79
N ARG A 230 0.25 -28.18 8.04
CA ARG A 230 -1.08 -27.94 8.61
C ARG A 230 -1.40 -26.48 8.80
N ASN A 231 -0.39 -25.63 8.95
CA ASN A 231 -0.57 -24.20 9.15
C ASN A 231 0.38 -23.41 8.24
N VAL A 232 -0.16 -22.42 7.53
CA VAL A 232 0.61 -21.47 6.71
C VAL A 232 0.41 -20.08 7.29
N PHE A 233 1.49 -19.43 7.71
CA PHE A 233 1.45 -18.12 8.34
C PHE A 233 1.91 -17.04 7.34
N PHE A 234 1.06 -16.05 7.08
CA PHE A 234 1.31 -15.00 6.09
C PHE A 234 1.72 -13.68 6.75
N PHE A 235 2.83 -13.11 6.26
CA PHE A 235 3.44 -11.89 6.77
C PHE A 235 3.71 -10.89 5.64
N GLU A 236 3.81 -9.61 5.99
CA GLU A 236 4.23 -8.56 5.05
C GLU A 236 5.73 -8.62 4.75
N SER A 237 6.54 -9.14 5.67
CA SER A 237 7.98 -9.28 5.45
C SER A 237 8.60 -10.54 6.04
N ALA A 238 9.74 -10.94 5.48
CA ALA A 238 10.48 -12.09 5.95
C ALA A 238 11.05 -11.88 7.36
N PHE A 239 11.42 -10.64 7.73
CA PHE A 239 11.84 -10.36 9.11
C PHE A 239 10.70 -10.51 10.11
N ASP A 240 9.46 -10.18 9.75
CA ASP A 240 8.30 -10.41 10.61
C ASP A 240 8.03 -11.91 10.78
N ALA A 241 8.15 -12.67 9.69
CA ALA A 241 8.02 -14.12 9.72
C ALA A 241 9.08 -14.78 10.62
N MET A 242 10.35 -14.36 10.49
CA MET A 242 11.43 -14.84 11.35
C MET A 242 11.23 -14.44 12.81
N ALA A 243 10.74 -13.22 13.04
CA ALA A 243 10.46 -12.72 14.39
C ALA A 243 9.33 -13.51 15.07
N PHE A 244 8.24 -13.74 14.35
CA PHE A 244 7.15 -14.61 14.78
C PHE A 244 7.66 -16.01 15.13
N TYR A 245 8.45 -16.62 14.24
CA TYR A 245 9.00 -17.95 14.48
C TYR A 245 9.85 -17.98 15.75
N GLN A 246 10.77 -17.03 15.92
CA GLN A 246 11.62 -16.95 17.11
C GLN A 246 10.80 -16.86 18.41
N MET A 247 9.78 -16.00 18.45
CA MET A 247 8.98 -15.78 19.65
C MET A 247 8.05 -16.95 19.98
N ASN A 248 7.60 -17.69 18.96
CA ASN A 248 6.56 -18.70 19.11
C ASN A 248 7.07 -20.13 18.88
N ARG A 249 8.36 -20.34 18.62
CA ARG A 249 8.95 -21.65 18.26
C ARG A 249 8.53 -22.81 19.17
N ALA A 250 8.36 -22.57 20.46
CA ALA A 250 7.96 -23.61 21.42
C ALA A 250 6.51 -24.11 21.21
N GLN A 251 5.66 -23.27 20.61
CA GLN A 251 4.27 -23.59 20.25
C GLN A 251 4.13 -24.02 18.79
N LEU A 252 5.17 -23.82 17.98
CA LEU A 252 5.21 -24.18 16.58
C LEU A 252 5.80 -25.60 16.43
N GLY A 253 5.08 -26.49 15.76
CA GLY A 253 5.65 -27.74 15.28
C GLY A 253 6.36 -27.57 13.93
N ASN A 254 6.91 -28.65 13.39
CA ASN A 254 7.61 -28.62 12.09
C ASN A 254 6.63 -28.63 10.89
N ASN A 255 5.36 -28.96 11.11
CA ASN A 255 4.35 -29.07 10.05
C ASN A 255 3.74 -27.72 9.67
N ILE A 256 4.60 -26.72 9.43
CA ILE A 256 4.20 -25.34 9.15
C ILE A 256 4.96 -24.76 7.97
N ALA A 257 4.41 -23.70 7.37
CA ALA A 257 5.14 -22.84 6.45
C ALA A 257 5.02 -21.37 6.88
N LEU A 258 6.12 -20.64 6.79
CA LEU A 258 6.17 -19.19 6.99
C LEU A 258 6.27 -18.50 5.64
N VAL A 259 5.46 -17.46 5.41
CA VAL A 259 5.33 -16.85 4.09
C VAL A 259 5.46 -15.34 4.17
N SER A 260 6.42 -14.77 3.44
CA SER A 260 6.52 -13.32 3.23
C SER A 260 6.03 -12.97 1.84
N LEU A 261 5.09 -12.02 1.79
CA LEU A 261 4.57 -11.47 0.54
C LEU A 261 5.43 -10.28 0.05
N GLY A 262 6.28 -9.73 0.90
CA GLY A 262 7.18 -8.61 0.61
C GLY A 262 6.45 -7.28 0.42
N GLY A 263 5.45 -7.01 1.26
CA GLY A 263 4.56 -5.85 1.25
C GLY A 263 3.15 -6.21 0.79
N THR A 264 2.53 -5.33 -0.01
CA THR A 264 1.25 -5.61 -0.68
C THR A 264 1.35 -6.89 -1.50
N PHE A 265 0.29 -7.71 -1.44
CA PHE A 265 0.25 -8.99 -2.16
C PHE A 265 -0.67 -8.97 -3.38
N SER A 266 -0.49 -9.92 -4.27
CA SER A 266 -1.43 -10.26 -5.35
C SER A 266 -2.20 -11.54 -5.01
N ASP A 267 -3.41 -11.68 -5.56
CA ASP A 267 -4.30 -12.81 -5.24
C ASP A 267 -3.66 -14.17 -5.57
N LYS A 268 -2.86 -14.19 -6.63
CA LYS A 268 -2.11 -15.38 -7.06
C LYS A 268 -1.02 -15.80 -6.08
N GLN A 269 -0.38 -14.88 -5.34
CA GLN A 269 0.61 -15.27 -4.32
C GLN A 269 -0.02 -16.10 -3.20
N VAL A 270 -1.19 -15.67 -2.70
CA VAL A 270 -1.90 -16.40 -1.64
C VAL A 270 -2.45 -17.72 -2.17
N THR A 271 -3.17 -17.69 -3.30
CA THR A 271 -3.79 -18.90 -3.86
C THR A 271 -2.77 -19.95 -4.27
N LYS A 272 -1.66 -19.58 -4.95
CA LYS A 272 -0.59 -20.52 -5.32
C LYS A 272 0.14 -21.10 -4.10
N THR A 273 0.30 -20.30 -3.04
CA THR A 273 0.85 -20.78 -1.77
C THR A 273 -0.08 -21.81 -1.13
N MET A 274 -1.38 -21.57 -1.12
CA MET A 274 -2.35 -22.52 -0.56
C MET A 274 -2.55 -23.77 -1.44
N GLU A 275 -2.40 -23.66 -2.75
CA GLU A 275 -2.34 -24.81 -3.66
C GLU A 275 -1.14 -25.72 -3.37
N ARG A 276 0.01 -25.13 -2.97
CA ARG A 276 1.20 -25.89 -2.54
C ARG A 276 0.93 -26.70 -1.26
N PHE A 277 0.11 -26.17 -0.35
CA PHE A 277 -0.20 -26.76 0.95
C PHE A 277 -1.71 -27.02 1.10
N PRO A 278 -2.29 -27.97 0.35
CA PRO A 278 -3.74 -28.13 0.22
C PRO A 278 -4.44 -28.54 1.53
N ASN A 279 -3.69 -29.15 2.47
CA ASN A 279 -4.21 -29.60 3.76
C ASN A 279 -4.03 -28.56 4.88
N ALA A 280 -3.52 -27.37 4.55
CA ALA A 280 -3.15 -26.37 5.53
C ALA A 280 -4.22 -25.31 5.73
N ARG A 281 -4.25 -24.78 6.95
CA ARG A 281 -5.00 -23.59 7.33
C ARG A 281 -4.11 -22.35 7.19
N ALA A 282 -4.61 -21.32 6.52
CA ALA A 282 -3.96 -20.02 6.44
C ALA A 282 -4.17 -19.22 7.73
N PHE A 283 -3.12 -18.54 8.19
CA PHE A 283 -3.12 -17.65 9.34
C PHE A 283 -2.72 -16.23 8.92
N ASP A 284 -3.54 -15.27 9.31
CA ASP A 284 -3.28 -13.83 9.20
C ASP A 284 -2.33 -13.38 10.32
N CYS A 285 -1.11 -13.00 9.94
CA CYS A 285 -0.07 -12.47 10.81
C CYS A 285 0.43 -11.09 10.36
N PHE A 286 -0.40 -10.33 9.61
CA PHE A 286 -0.05 -9.01 9.12
C PHE A 286 0.05 -7.95 10.24
N ASP A 287 0.59 -6.79 9.87
CA ASP A 287 0.80 -5.66 10.78
C ASP A 287 -0.51 -5.22 11.45
N ASN A 288 -0.38 -4.67 12.66
CA ASN A 288 -1.50 -4.10 13.42
C ASN A 288 -1.96 -2.74 12.89
N ASP A 289 -1.32 -2.19 11.86
CA ASP A 289 -1.74 -0.95 11.21
C ASP A 289 -2.94 -1.16 10.27
N LEU A 290 -3.54 -0.06 9.83
CA LEU A 290 -4.73 -0.10 8.99
C LEU A 290 -4.52 -0.89 7.69
N ALA A 291 -3.32 -0.84 7.10
CA ALA A 291 -3.04 -1.56 5.86
C ALA A 291 -2.97 -3.07 6.10
N GLY A 292 -2.27 -3.50 7.16
CA GLY A 292 -2.20 -4.91 7.57
C GLY A 292 -3.59 -5.48 7.91
N ARG A 293 -4.43 -4.69 8.57
CA ARG A 293 -5.85 -5.03 8.82
C ARG A 293 -6.64 -5.26 7.53
N VAL A 294 -6.45 -4.40 6.52
CA VAL A 294 -7.10 -4.55 5.21
C VAL A 294 -6.56 -5.78 4.46
N TYR A 295 -5.27 -6.10 4.60
CA TYR A 295 -4.69 -7.31 4.01
C TYR A 295 -5.28 -8.58 4.61
N GLY A 296 -5.50 -8.64 5.93
CA GLY A 296 -6.17 -9.76 6.59
C GLY A 296 -7.60 -9.99 6.04
N LEU A 297 -8.37 -8.91 5.88
CA LEU A 297 -9.70 -8.96 5.27
C LEU A 297 -9.66 -9.43 3.81
N ARG A 298 -8.72 -8.91 3.02
CA ARG A 298 -8.55 -9.30 1.62
C ARG A 298 -8.16 -10.76 1.48
N MET A 299 -7.26 -11.25 2.34
CA MET A 299 -6.85 -12.65 2.34
C MET A 299 -8.02 -13.57 2.69
N MET A 300 -8.80 -13.22 3.72
CA MET A 300 -10.03 -13.96 4.05
C MET A 300 -11.00 -14.00 2.87
N ALA A 301 -11.29 -12.85 2.27
CA ALA A 301 -12.23 -12.74 1.15
C ALA A 301 -11.77 -13.60 -0.05
N LEU A 302 -10.47 -13.61 -0.33
CA LEU A 302 -9.87 -14.40 -1.39
C LEU A 302 -10.00 -15.91 -1.13
N LEU A 303 -9.69 -16.37 0.09
CA LEU A 303 -9.77 -17.79 0.46
C LEU A 303 -11.21 -18.30 0.56
N GLU A 304 -12.17 -17.41 0.83
CA GLU A 304 -13.60 -17.70 0.80
C GLU A 304 -14.23 -17.56 -0.57
N ASN A 305 -13.49 -17.03 -1.56
CA ASN A 305 -14.00 -16.64 -2.87
C ASN A 305 -15.22 -15.70 -2.78
N ILE A 306 -15.13 -14.68 -1.92
CA ILE A 306 -16.17 -13.67 -1.70
C ILE A 306 -15.68 -12.32 -2.23
N PRO A 307 -16.42 -11.67 -3.15
CA PRO A 307 -16.16 -10.27 -3.49
C PRO A 307 -16.35 -9.38 -2.26
N LEU A 308 -15.32 -8.62 -1.92
CA LEU A 308 -15.27 -7.79 -0.72
C LEU A 308 -14.81 -6.39 -1.08
N LYS A 309 -15.57 -5.38 -0.66
CA LYS A 309 -15.21 -3.97 -0.75
C LYS A 309 -14.95 -3.44 0.65
N VAL A 310 -13.77 -2.84 0.84
CA VAL A 310 -13.39 -2.20 2.10
C VAL A 310 -13.27 -0.70 1.88
N THR A 311 -13.96 0.07 2.71
CA THR A 311 -13.93 1.54 2.69
C THR A 311 -13.43 2.04 4.04
N LYS A 312 -12.53 3.02 4.05
CA LYS A 312 -12.12 3.68 5.30
C LYS A 312 -13.20 4.65 5.75
N THR A 313 -13.56 4.62 7.03
CA THR A 313 -14.50 5.56 7.67
C THR A 313 -13.76 6.39 8.72
N GLU A 314 -14.43 7.38 9.31
CA GLU A 314 -13.87 8.17 10.43
C GLU A 314 -13.58 7.28 11.65
N ASP A 315 -14.46 6.31 11.92
CA ASP A 315 -14.38 5.42 13.09
C ASP A 315 -13.66 4.08 12.83
N GLY A 316 -13.16 3.82 11.62
CA GLY A 316 -12.46 2.57 11.30
C GLY A 316 -12.61 2.10 9.85
N LEU A 317 -13.14 0.89 9.67
CA LEU A 317 -13.33 0.26 8.36
C LEU A 317 -14.79 -0.14 8.16
N LYS A 318 -15.30 0.03 6.94
CA LYS A 318 -16.59 -0.49 6.50
C LYS A 318 -16.38 -1.57 5.46
N VAL A 319 -16.91 -2.76 5.73
CA VAL A 319 -16.79 -3.95 4.89
C VAL A 319 -18.14 -4.26 4.24
N GLU A 320 -18.16 -4.28 2.92
CA GLU A 320 -19.33 -4.60 2.11
C GLU A 320 -19.11 -5.91 1.35
N ALA A 321 -19.93 -6.91 1.62
CA ALA A 321 -19.88 -8.23 0.96
C ALA A 321 -21.21 -8.96 1.10
N LYS A 322 -21.58 -9.78 0.09
CA LYS A 322 -22.85 -10.54 0.06
C LYS A 322 -24.11 -9.70 0.37
N GLY A 323 -24.14 -8.44 -0.09
CA GLY A 323 -25.24 -7.51 0.16
C GLY A 323 -25.34 -7.00 1.61
N LYS A 324 -24.36 -7.31 2.47
CA LYS A 324 -24.26 -6.81 3.84
C LYS A 324 -23.21 -5.71 3.94
N SER A 325 -23.42 -4.80 4.86
CA SER A 325 -22.52 -3.70 5.22
C SER A 325 -22.20 -3.82 6.70
N ILE A 326 -20.92 -3.95 7.03
CA ILE A 326 -20.43 -4.25 8.38
C ILE A 326 -19.41 -3.18 8.76
N ASP A 327 -19.67 -2.43 9.82
CA ASP A 327 -18.69 -1.54 10.42
C ASP A 327 -17.74 -2.36 11.31
N VAL A 328 -16.44 -2.15 11.13
CA VAL A 328 -15.36 -2.94 11.73
C VAL A 328 -14.50 -2.04 12.60
N ASP A 329 -14.44 -2.40 13.88
CA ASP A 329 -13.52 -1.81 14.85
C ASP A 329 -12.11 -2.42 14.63
N THR A 330 -11.17 -1.58 14.19
CA THR A 330 -9.78 -1.95 13.91
C THR A 330 -8.94 -2.19 15.17
N GLY A 331 -9.40 -1.74 16.34
CA GLY A 331 -8.81 -1.99 17.66
C GLY A 331 -9.13 -3.39 18.23
N ARG A 332 -10.04 -4.12 17.57
CA ARG A 332 -10.41 -5.51 17.90
C ARG A 332 -10.02 -6.46 16.77
N SER A 333 -10.11 -7.75 17.05
CA SER A 333 -9.93 -8.78 16.02
C SER A 333 -11.03 -8.63 14.97
N ILE A 334 -10.62 -8.45 13.71
CA ILE A 334 -11.50 -8.07 12.60
C ILE A 334 -12.28 -9.28 12.07
N ILE A 335 -11.62 -10.43 11.93
CA ILE A 335 -12.23 -11.59 11.27
C ILE A 335 -13.47 -12.09 12.01
N PRO A 336 -13.55 -12.17 13.36
CA PRO A 336 -14.77 -12.55 14.07
C PRO A 336 -15.96 -11.60 13.82
N GLN A 337 -15.70 -10.29 13.72
CA GLN A 337 -16.73 -9.27 13.44
C GLN A 337 -17.36 -9.52 12.06
N VAL A 338 -16.54 -9.84 11.07
CA VAL A 338 -16.99 -10.11 9.69
C VAL A 338 -17.54 -11.54 9.53
N SER A 339 -16.94 -12.52 10.20
CA SER A 339 -17.30 -13.94 10.07
C SER A 339 -18.73 -14.22 10.48
N SER A 340 -19.15 -13.60 11.59
CA SER A 340 -20.50 -13.76 12.14
C SER A 340 -21.56 -13.25 11.17
N ALA A 341 -21.27 -12.18 10.44
CA ALA A 341 -22.18 -11.59 9.47
C ALA A 341 -22.15 -12.30 8.10
N LEU A 342 -21.00 -12.79 7.63
CA LEU A 342 -20.85 -13.31 6.26
C LEU A 342 -21.00 -14.84 6.11
N SER A 343 -21.16 -15.57 7.22
CA SER A 343 -21.28 -17.05 7.25
C SER A 343 -20.15 -17.73 6.47
N LEU A 344 -18.92 -17.49 6.94
CA LEU A 344 -17.67 -17.94 6.33
C LEU A 344 -17.49 -19.47 6.48
N ARG A 345 -16.97 -20.13 5.43
CA ARG A 345 -16.73 -21.59 5.39
C ARG A 345 -15.28 -21.95 5.72
N TYR A 346 -14.35 -21.22 5.12
CA TYR A 346 -12.93 -21.30 5.37
C TYR A 346 -12.60 -20.71 6.75
N ARG A 347 -12.21 -21.59 7.67
CA ARG A 347 -11.78 -21.15 9.01
C ARG A 347 -10.38 -20.60 8.93
N MET A 348 -10.20 -19.36 8.47
CA MET A 348 -8.90 -18.69 8.53
C MET A 348 -8.46 -18.52 9.99
N GLY A 349 -7.18 -18.72 10.29
CA GLY A 349 -6.59 -18.42 11.58
C GLY A 349 -6.17 -16.95 11.66
N GLN A 350 -6.03 -16.42 12.88
CA GLN A 350 -5.40 -15.11 13.11
C GLN A 350 -4.37 -15.25 14.21
N TRP A 351 -3.17 -14.72 13.97
CA TRP A 351 -2.13 -14.58 14.98
C TRP A 351 -1.36 -13.27 14.71
N PRO A 352 -2.01 -12.11 14.88
CA PRO A 352 -1.37 -10.82 14.70
C PRO A 352 -0.34 -10.56 15.80
N PRO A 353 0.57 -9.59 15.61
CA PRO A 353 1.44 -9.11 16.68
C PRO A 353 0.60 -8.66 17.91
N PRO A 354 1.14 -8.72 19.14
CA PRO A 354 0.48 -8.15 20.30
C PRO A 354 0.11 -6.68 20.07
N LYS A 355 -1.04 -6.25 20.59
CA LYS A 355 -1.63 -4.92 20.30
C LYS A 355 -0.72 -3.73 20.56
N ALA A 356 0.27 -3.87 21.44
CA ALA A 356 1.22 -2.81 21.75
C ALA A 356 2.23 -2.55 20.63
N PHE A 357 2.41 -3.47 19.68
CA PHE A 357 3.44 -3.42 18.64
C PHE A 357 2.80 -3.35 17.25
N LYS A 358 3.50 -2.71 16.32
CA LYS A 358 3.05 -2.59 14.94
C LYS A 358 3.17 -3.93 14.22
N ASP A 359 4.37 -4.50 14.21
CA ASP A 359 4.72 -5.72 13.51
C ASP A 359 5.48 -6.69 14.43
N TRP A 360 5.75 -7.91 13.95
CA TRP A 360 6.45 -8.92 14.74
C TRP A 360 7.92 -8.56 14.97
N ASN A 361 8.57 -7.84 14.05
CA ASN A 361 9.95 -7.41 14.27
C ASN A 361 10.07 -6.37 15.38
N ASP A 362 9.11 -5.45 15.48
CA ASP A 362 8.99 -4.49 16.58
C ASP A 362 8.78 -5.18 17.93
N CYS A 363 8.09 -6.34 17.96
CA CYS A 363 7.93 -7.15 19.17
C CYS A 363 9.28 -7.65 19.68
N LEU A 364 10.12 -8.20 18.78
CA LEU A 364 11.47 -8.64 19.13
C LEU A 364 12.38 -7.49 19.58
N LEU A 365 12.21 -6.32 18.98
CA LEU A 365 12.98 -5.13 19.31
C LEU A 365 12.43 -4.37 20.54
N ASN A 366 11.32 -4.84 21.12
CA ASN A 366 10.57 -4.15 22.17
C ASN A 366 10.29 -2.67 21.83
N LYS A 367 9.79 -2.44 20.61
CA LYS A 367 9.44 -1.10 20.08
C LYS A 367 7.92 -0.95 20.00
N PRO A 368 7.24 -0.58 21.10
CA PRO A 368 5.80 -0.39 21.08
C PRO A 368 5.42 0.76 20.13
N MET A 369 4.23 0.66 19.55
CA MET A 369 3.62 1.73 18.80
C MET A 369 3.54 2.98 19.69
N LYS A 370 4.01 4.11 19.16
CA LYS A 370 3.81 5.39 19.84
C LYS A 370 2.30 5.66 19.89
N PRO A 371 1.76 6.17 21.02
CA PRO A 371 0.39 6.66 21.03
C PRO A 371 0.23 7.66 19.88
N GLU A 372 -0.80 7.49 19.06
CA GLU A 372 -1.23 8.57 18.15
C GLU A 372 -1.74 9.70 19.03
N ILE A 373 -0.83 10.54 19.53
CA ILE A 373 -1.17 11.89 19.92
C ILE A 373 -1.64 12.51 18.61
N SER A 374 -2.93 12.80 18.50
CA SER A 374 -3.47 13.56 17.38
C SER A 374 -2.62 14.80 17.25
N SER A 375 -1.72 14.84 16.26
CA SER A 375 -0.82 15.97 16.08
C SER A 375 -1.71 17.17 15.79
N ASP A 376 -1.85 18.08 16.74
CA ASP A 376 -2.38 19.40 16.45
C ASP A 376 -1.46 20.02 15.39
N LYS A 377 -1.98 20.90 14.53
CA LYS A 377 -1.22 21.42 13.37
C LYS A 377 0.14 22.00 13.77
N ASN A 378 0.25 22.52 14.99
CA ASN A 378 1.49 23.02 15.56
C ASN A 378 2.59 21.95 15.75
N ASP A 379 2.25 20.72 16.14
CA ASP A 379 3.26 19.67 16.39
C ASP A 379 3.89 19.13 15.09
N ARG A 380 3.14 19.18 13.99
CA ARG A 380 3.65 18.89 12.64
C ARG A 380 4.63 19.96 12.18
N ASP A 381 4.31 21.22 12.40
CA ASP A 381 5.17 22.34 12.01
C ASP A 381 6.45 22.39 12.86
N ILE A 382 6.38 22.04 14.15
CA ILE A 382 7.54 21.91 15.03
C ILE A 382 8.45 20.75 14.57
N ASN A 383 7.90 19.57 14.26
CA ASN A 383 8.69 18.44 13.75
C ASN A 383 9.34 18.74 12.39
N LEU A 384 8.63 19.43 11.49
CA LEU A 384 9.17 19.88 10.20
C LEU A 384 10.28 20.93 10.38
N ALA A 385 10.16 21.80 11.38
CA ALA A 385 11.18 22.80 11.71
C ALA A 385 12.44 22.15 12.32
N GLU A 386 12.29 21.14 13.17
CA GLU A 386 13.42 20.42 13.75
C GLU A 386 14.17 19.57 12.72
N GLN A 387 13.44 18.90 11.81
CA GLN A 387 14.07 18.18 10.70
C GLN A 387 14.84 19.10 9.75
N ARG A 388 14.35 20.32 9.50
CA ARG A 388 15.05 21.34 8.70
C ARG A 388 16.35 21.83 9.35
N LYS A 389 16.40 21.89 10.69
CA LYS A 389 17.62 22.25 11.44
C LYS A 389 18.69 21.16 11.36
N LEU A 390 18.31 19.88 11.35
CA LEU A 390 19.25 18.75 11.27
C LEU A 390 19.86 18.55 9.87
N SER A 391 19.22 19.06 8.83
CA SER A 391 19.70 18.98 7.44
C SER A 391 20.64 20.11 7.00
N LEU A 392 20.92 21.08 7.86
CA LEU A 392 21.94 22.11 7.61
C LEU A 392 23.30 21.62 8.12
N LYS A 393 24.08 21.01 7.23
CA LYS A 393 25.52 20.87 7.41
C LYS A 393 26.19 22.21 7.10
N ILE A 394 27.05 22.68 8.00
CA ILE A 394 28.12 23.64 7.70
C ILE A 394 29.13 22.95 6.78
#